data_AF-Q8H233-F1
#
_entry.id   AF-Q8H233-F1
#
_cell.length_a   1.000
_cell.length_b   1.000
_cell.length_c   1.000
_cell.angle_alpha   90.00
_cell.angle_beta   90.00
_cell.angle_gamma   90.00
#
_symmetry.space_group_name_H-M   'P 1'
#
loop_
_entity.id
_entity.type
_entity.pdbx_description
1 polymer ?
#
loop_
_entity_poly.entity_id
_entity_poly.type
_entity_poly.pdbx_seq_one_letter_code
_entity_poly.pdbx_strand_id
1 'polypeptide(L)'
;MKTIVLAALIATAAAFAPAKQAATTTSLNSFENELGAQPPLGFFDPLGLVADGDQEKFDRLRYVELKHGRICMLGVVGYLVTAAGIRLPGDIDYSGTAFSDITYGWEGSQQVPVAGALQVFAFVGFLELAVMKDITGGEFPGDFRNGALDFGWDSFDEETKLQKRAVELNQGRAAQMGMLALMVHDKLGNVENFFPN
;
A
#
# COMPACT_ATOMS: atom_id res chain seq x y z
N MET A 1 68.62 -4.19 -23.67
CA MET A 1 68.47 -4.91 -22.37
C MET A 1 67.54 -4.21 -21.36
N LYS A 2 67.34 -2.88 -21.40
CA LYS A 2 66.45 -2.17 -20.44
C LYS A 2 64.94 -2.26 -20.74
N THR A 3 64.53 -2.67 -21.94
CA THR A 3 63.12 -2.74 -22.36
C THR A 3 62.42 -4.07 -22.04
N ILE A 4 63.19 -5.16 -21.85
CA ILE A 4 62.63 -6.50 -21.58
C ILE A 4 62.18 -6.64 -20.12
N VAL A 5 62.90 -5.98 -19.19
CA VAL A 5 62.57 -6.00 -17.75
C VAL A 5 61.25 -5.28 -17.46
N LEU A 6 60.91 -4.24 -18.22
CA LEU A 6 59.67 -3.49 -18.04
C LEU A 6 58.43 -4.29 -18.48
N ALA A 7 58.55 -5.11 -19.53
CA ALA A 7 57.46 -5.96 -20.02
C ALA A 7 57.14 -7.12 -19.06
N ALA A 8 58.16 -7.68 -18.41
CA ALA A 8 57.97 -8.75 -17.43
C ALA A 8 57.26 -8.27 -16.14
N LEU A 9 57.47 -7.01 -15.73
CA LEU A 9 56.82 -6.42 -14.56
C LEU A 9 55.34 -6.05 -14.79
N ILE A 10 54.96 -5.75 -16.03
CA ILE A 10 53.56 -5.45 -16.37
C ILE A 10 52.75 -6.76 -16.48
N ALA A 11 53.38 -7.85 -16.93
CA ALA A 11 52.74 -9.16 -17.03
C ALA A 11 52.40 -9.77 -15.65
N THR A 12 53.20 -9.49 -14.60
CA THR A 12 52.92 -10.00 -13.24
C THR A 12 51.80 -9.23 -12.52
N ALA A 13 51.57 -7.95 -12.88
CA ALA A 13 50.49 -7.15 -12.28
C ALA A 13 49.08 -7.58 -12.76
N ALA A 14 48.95 -8.03 -14.01
CA ALA A 14 47.67 -8.47 -14.57
C ALA A 14 47.20 -9.84 -14.02
N ALA A 15 48.13 -10.67 -13.52
CA ALA A 15 47.82 -11.99 -12.97
C ALA A 15 47.26 -11.96 -11.53
N PHE A 16 47.36 -10.81 -10.85
CA PHE A 16 46.87 -10.60 -9.47
C PHE A 16 45.68 -9.63 -9.38
N ALA A 17 45.05 -9.28 -10.49
CA ALA A 17 43.79 -8.54 -10.44
C ALA A 17 42.72 -9.45 -9.84
N PRO A 18 41.99 -9.02 -8.78
CA PRO A 18 40.87 -9.80 -8.27
C PRO A 18 39.87 -9.99 -9.41
N ALA A 19 39.65 -11.23 -9.82
CA ALA A 19 38.58 -11.55 -10.76
C ALA A 19 37.31 -10.95 -10.16
N LYS A 20 36.62 -10.09 -10.91
CA LYS A 20 35.27 -9.69 -10.55
C LYS A 20 34.46 -10.97 -10.52
N GLN A 21 34.25 -11.51 -9.32
CA GLN A 21 33.27 -12.53 -9.09
C GLN A 21 31.97 -11.89 -9.54
N ALA A 22 31.49 -12.29 -10.71
CA ALA A 22 30.12 -12.04 -11.09
C ALA A 22 29.32 -12.55 -9.90
N ALA A 23 28.65 -11.63 -9.20
CA ALA A 23 27.73 -11.98 -8.14
C ALA A 23 26.77 -12.97 -8.80
N THR A 24 26.94 -14.24 -8.45
CA THR A 24 26.00 -15.26 -8.84
C THR A 24 24.80 -14.92 -7.99
N THR A 25 23.84 -14.20 -8.57
CA THR A 25 22.55 -13.99 -7.95
C THR A 25 21.95 -15.38 -7.80
N THR A 26 22.19 -16.00 -6.65
CA THR A 26 21.32 -17.05 -6.14
C THR A 26 19.98 -16.35 -5.92
N SER A 27 19.20 -16.26 -7.00
CA SER A 27 17.76 -16.08 -6.94
C SER A 27 17.22 -17.32 -6.24
N LEU A 28 17.35 -17.34 -4.92
CA LEU A 28 16.43 -18.12 -4.12
C LEU A 28 15.08 -17.50 -4.40
N ASN A 29 14.16 -18.33 -4.89
CA ASN A 29 12.73 -18.10 -5.00
C ASN A 29 12.12 -17.78 -3.62
N SER A 30 12.58 -16.70 -2.98
CA SER A 30 12.45 -16.46 -1.54
C SER A 30 11.06 -16.00 -1.15
N PHE A 31 10.33 -15.34 -2.07
CA PHE A 31 9.06 -14.69 -1.78
C PHE A 31 7.87 -15.25 -2.58
N GLU A 32 8.07 -16.34 -3.33
CA GLU A 32 7.01 -16.91 -4.19
C GLU A 32 5.87 -17.54 -3.38
N ASN A 33 6.15 -17.98 -2.15
CA ASN A 33 5.17 -18.54 -1.21
C ASN A 33 4.64 -17.51 -0.20
N GLU A 34 5.03 -16.24 -0.32
CA GLU A 34 4.59 -15.21 0.60
C GLU A 34 3.14 -14.80 0.34
N LEU A 35 2.53 -14.24 1.38
CA LEU A 35 1.16 -13.75 1.37
C LEU A 35 0.88 -12.91 0.12
N GLY A 36 -0.21 -13.17 -0.60
CA GLY A 36 -0.61 -12.34 -1.76
C GLY A 36 -0.05 -12.76 -3.11
N ALA A 37 0.87 -13.73 -3.18
CA ALA A 37 1.10 -14.49 -4.40
C ALA A 37 -0.07 -15.47 -4.57
N GLN A 38 -0.96 -15.21 -5.53
CA GLN A 38 -2.13 -16.06 -5.76
C GLN A 38 -2.38 -16.29 -7.26
N PRO A 39 -2.99 -17.42 -7.64
CA PRO A 39 -3.49 -17.60 -8.99
C PRO A 39 -4.43 -16.45 -9.38
N PRO A 40 -4.42 -15.96 -10.65
CA PRO A 40 -3.78 -16.54 -11.83
C PRO A 40 -2.32 -16.12 -12.09
N LEU A 41 -1.80 -15.10 -11.40
CA LEU A 41 -0.48 -14.54 -11.69
C LEU A 41 0.65 -15.13 -10.84
N GLY A 42 0.34 -15.66 -9.65
CA GLY A 42 1.35 -16.14 -8.71
C GLY A 42 2.25 -15.00 -8.22
N PHE A 43 3.56 -15.21 -8.22
CA PHE A 43 4.54 -14.19 -7.86
C PHE A 43 4.68 -13.17 -9.00
N PHE A 44 4.34 -11.90 -8.72
CA PHE A 44 4.34 -10.83 -9.70
C PHE A 44 5.32 -9.72 -9.31
N ASP A 45 6.55 -9.79 -9.84
CA ASP A 45 7.56 -8.72 -9.74
C ASP A 45 8.23 -8.46 -11.10
N PRO A 46 7.56 -7.73 -12.01
CA PRO A 46 8.11 -7.46 -13.35
C PRO A 46 9.27 -6.45 -13.33
N LEU A 47 9.44 -5.68 -12.25
CA LEU A 47 10.45 -4.64 -12.11
C LEU A 47 11.65 -5.09 -11.25
N GLY A 48 11.63 -6.30 -10.71
CA GLY A 48 12.69 -6.83 -9.86
C GLY A 48 12.85 -6.06 -8.56
N LEU A 49 11.77 -5.48 -8.02
CA LEU A 49 11.80 -4.67 -6.80
C LEU A 49 12.29 -5.46 -5.58
N VAL A 50 12.10 -6.78 -5.56
CA VAL A 50 12.53 -7.66 -4.45
C VAL A 50 13.56 -8.70 -4.90
N ALA A 51 14.13 -8.53 -6.10
CA ALA A 51 15.14 -9.44 -6.64
C ALA A 51 16.44 -9.49 -5.81
N ASP A 52 16.69 -8.45 -5.02
CA ASP A 52 17.86 -8.31 -4.14
C ASP A 52 17.79 -9.25 -2.91
N GLY A 53 16.61 -9.84 -2.63
CA GLY A 53 16.41 -10.75 -1.49
C GLY A 53 16.35 -10.07 -0.12
N ASP A 54 16.28 -8.74 -0.07
CA ASP A 54 16.25 -7.97 1.18
C ASP A 54 14.87 -8.06 1.87
N GLN A 55 14.83 -8.74 3.02
CA GLN A 55 13.62 -8.92 3.82
C GLN A 55 13.06 -7.59 4.35
N GLU A 56 13.93 -6.67 4.80
CA GLU A 56 13.47 -5.38 5.36
C GLU A 56 12.75 -4.55 4.29
N LYS A 57 13.29 -4.57 3.06
CA LYS A 57 12.66 -3.95 1.90
C LYS A 57 11.31 -4.59 1.59
N PHE A 58 11.20 -5.92 1.63
CA PHE A 58 9.95 -6.63 1.40
C PHE A 58 8.89 -6.26 2.46
N ASP A 59 9.24 -6.29 3.75
CA ASP A 59 8.32 -5.98 4.85
C ASP A 59 7.82 -4.53 4.77
N ARG A 60 8.72 -3.60 4.40
CA ARG A 60 8.34 -2.21 4.17
C ARG A 60 7.41 -2.07 2.97
N LEU A 61 7.70 -2.73 1.84
CA LEU A 61 6.83 -2.70 0.66
C LEU A 61 5.46 -3.29 0.96
N ARG A 62 5.41 -4.38 1.74
CA ARG A 62 4.17 -4.99 2.21
C ARG A 62 3.35 -4.04 3.07
N TYR A 63 3.99 -3.35 4.02
CA TYR A 63 3.33 -2.37 4.87
C TYR A 63 2.75 -1.21 4.06
N VAL A 64 3.53 -0.71 3.08
CA VAL A 64 3.10 0.35 2.17
C VAL A 64 1.91 -0.10 1.32
N GLU A 65 1.97 -1.29 0.74
CA GLU A 65 0.88 -1.88 -0.05
C GLU A 65 -0.41 -2.00 0.77
N LEU A 66 -0.32 -2.54 1.99
CA LEU A 66 -1.46 -2.71 2.88
C LEU A 66 -2.07 -1.36 3.29
N LYS A 67 -1.24 -0.37 3.63
CA LYS A 67 -1.73 0.97 4.00
C LYS A 67 -2.48 1.63 2.84
N HIS A 68 -1.93 1.61 1.63
CA HIS A 68 -2.61 2.15 0.45
C HIS A 68 -3.88 1.37 0.13
N GLY A 69 -3.84 0.03 0.22
CA GLY A 69 -5.02 -0.82 0.02
C GLY A 69 -6.16 -0.47 0.97
N ARG A 70 -5.88 -0.32 2.27
CA ARG A 70 -6.89 0.05 3.29
C ARG A 70 -7.49 1.43 3.04
N ILE A 71 -6.65 2.42 2.70
CA ILE A 71 -7.13 3.78 2.35
C ILE A 71 -8.04 3.72 1.13
N CYS A 72 -7.66 2.99 0.09
CA CYS A 72 -8.47 2.86 -1.12
C CYS A 72 -9.77 2.08 -0.87
N MET A 73 -9.77 1.03 -0.05
CA MET A 73 -11.00 0.30 0.31
C MET A 73 -12.03 1.22 0.98
N LEU A 74 -11.60 1.99 1.99
CA LEU A 74 -12.46 2.97 2.65
C LEU A 74 -12.90 4.07 1.69
N GLY A 75 -12.01 4.52 0.82
CA GLY A 75 -12.31 5.52 -0.18
C GLY A 75 -13.38 5.06 -1.18
N VAL A 76 -13.28 3.84 -1.72
CA VAL A 76 -14.26 3.31 -2.70
C VAL A 76 -15.62 3.17 -2.04
N VAL A 77 -15.69 2.59 -0.85
CA VAL A 77 -16.96 2.47 -0.11
C VAL A 77 -17.53 3.85 0.19
N GLY A 78 -16.71 4.80 0.63
CA GLY A 78 -17.13 6.18 0.88
C GLY A 78 -17.67 6.87 -0.37
N TYR A 79 -17.00 6.71 -1.52
CA TYR A 79 -17.47 7.27 -2.80
C TYR A 79 -18.79 6.65 -3.22
N LEU A 80 -18.95 5.33 -3.15
CA LEU A 80 -20.18 4.64 -3.56
C LEU A 80 -21.36 4.97 -2.65
N VAL A 81 -21.16 4.97 -1.33
CA VAL A 81 -22.22 5.31 -0.35
C VAL A 81 -22.67 6.76 -0.55
N THR A 82 -21.73 7.67 -0.82
CA THR A 82 -22.07 9.07 -1.08
C THR A 82 -22.68 9.29 -2.46
N ALA A 83 -22.29 8.53 -3.48
CA ALA A 83 -22.95 8.55 -4.79
C ALA A 83 -24.39 8.01 -4.71
N ALA A 84 -24.65 7.01 -3.86
CA ALA A 84 -25.99 6.46 -3.62
C ALA A 84 -26.95 7.41 -2.86
N GLY A 85 -26.51 8.63 -2.52
CA GLY A 85 -27.33 9.62 -1.82
C GLY A 85 -27.53 9.34 -0.32
N ILE A 86 -26.83 8.35 0.25
CA ILE A 86 -26.87 8.08 1.69
C ILE A 86 -26.08 9.20 2.38
N ARG A 87 -26.75 10.00 3.21
CA ARG A 87 -26.18 11.12 3.96
C ARG A 87 -26.56 11.00 5.42
N LEU A 88 -25.71 11.56 6.29
CA LEU A 88 -26.03 11.72 7.69
C LEU A 88 -27.14 12.77 7.84
N PRO A 89 -28.10 12.58 8.75
CA PRO A 89 -29.09 13.61 9.04
C PRO A 89 -28.45 14.78 9.81
N GLY A 90 -28.78 16.01 9.42
CA GLY A 90 -28.38 17.24 10.10
C GLY A 90 -27.40 18.10 9.32
N ASP A 91 -26.79 19.04 10.04
CA ASP A 91 -25.88 20.04 9.48
C ASP A 91 -24.43 19.72 9.81
N ILE A 92 -23.53 19.95 8.85
CA ILE A 92 -22.09 19.76 9.03
C ILE A 92 -21.49 20.85 9.92
N ASP A 93 -22.14 22.00 9.99
CA ASP A 93 -21.70 23.15 10.76
C ASP A 93 -22.85 23.87 11.47
N TYR A 94 -22.49 24.76 12.39
CA TYR A 94 -23.46 25.61 13.07
C TYR A 94 -24.04 26.71 12.17
N SER A 95 -23.61 26.81 10.90
CA SER A 95 -24.10 27.80 9.95
C SER A 95 -25.32 27.29 9.16
N GLY A 96 -25.66 26.01 9.30
CA GLY A 96 -26.84 25.39 8.70
C GLY A 96 -26.57 24.72 7.35
N THR A 97 -25.31 24.38 7.03
CA THR A 97 -25.00 23.62 5.82
C THR A 97 -25.38 22.17 6.04
N ALA A 98 -26.44 21.70 5.39
CA ALA A 98 -26.90 20.32 5.55
C ALA A 98 -25.95 19.32 4.86
N PHE A 99 -25.80 18.12 5.43
CA PHE A 99 -25.05 17.05 4.77
C PHE A 99 -25.64 16.63 3.42
N SER A 100 -26.94 16.87 3.19
CA SER A 100 -27.62 16.65 1.91
C SER A 100 -27.10 17.56 0.78
N ASP A 101 -26.58 18.73 1.14
CA ASP A 101 -26.21 19.76 0.16
C ASP A 101 -24.79 19.54 -0.37
N ILE A 102 -24.04 18.62 0.25
CA ILE A 102 -22.69 18.26 -0.16
C ILE A 102 -22.74 17.25 -1.31
N THR A 103 -22.16 17.65 -2.44
CA THR A 103 -22.02 16.79 -3.62
C THR A 103 -21.09 15.61 -3.32
N TYR A 104 -21.15 14.56 -4.13
CA TYR A 104 -20.21 13.43 -4.02
C TYR A 104 -18.95 13.70 -4.87
N GLY A 105 -17.95 12.84 -4.72
CA GLY A 105 -16.71 12.92 -5.50
C GLY A 105 -15.77 14.05 -5.10
N TRP A 106 -14.91 14.45 -6.04
CA TRP A 106 -13.85 15.41 -5.74
C TRP A 106 -14.41 16.79 -5.36
N GLU A 107 -15.52 17.19 -5.97
CA GLU A 107 -16.16 18.48 -5.69
C GLU A 107 -16.71 18.54 -4.26
N GLY A 108 -17.29 17.45 -3.79
CA GLY A 108 -17.77 17.32 -2.40
C GLY A 108 -16.68 17.57 -1.37
N SER A 109 -15.45 17.11 -1.64
CA SER A 109 -14.31 17.33 -0.74
C SER A 109 -13.93 18.79 -0.55
N GLN A 110 -14.24 19.66 -1.52
CA GLN A 110 -13.96 21.10 -1.45
C GLN A 110 -15.07 21.89 -0.76
N GLN A 111 -16.27 21.32 -0.68
CA GLN A 111 -17.43 21.93 -0.01
C GLN A 111 -17.38 21.74 1.51
N VAL A 112 -16.57 20.79 2.00
CA VAL A 112 -16.37 20.58 3.43
C VAL A 112 -15.69 21.81 4.05
N PRO A 113 -16.20 22.36 5.17
CA PRO A 113 -15.57 23.48 5.85
C PRO A 113 -14.10 23.18 6.21
N VAL A 114 -13.21 24.13 5.90
CA VAL A 114 -11.75 23.98 6.10
C VAL A 114 -11.39 23.62 7.54
N ALA A 115 -12.10 24.20 8.52
CA ALA A 115 -11.90 23.89 9.93
C ALA A 115 -12.19 22.41 10.26
N GLY A 116 -13.26 21.85 9.69
CA GLY A 116 -13.61 20.44 9.85
C GLY A 116 -12.60 19.52 9.15
N ALA A 117 -12.21 19.87 7.92
CA ALA A 117 -11.17 19.12 7.19
C ALA A 117 -9.84 19.10 7.96
N LEU A 118 -9.44 20.22 8.57
CA LEU A 118 -8.23 20.31 9.38
C LEU A 118 -8.31 19.49 10.67
N GLN A 119 -9.48 19.41 11.31
CA GLN A 119 -9.69 18.54 12.48
C GLN A 119 -9.52 17.06 12.10
N VAL A 120 -10.10 16.63 10.98
CA VAL A 120 -9.94 15.25 10.49
C VAL A 120 -8.47 14.98 10.16
N PHE A 121 -7.81 15.90 9.45
CA PHE A 121 -6.39 15.76 9.11
C PHE A 121 -5.50 15.69 10.36
N ALA A 122 -5.73 16.56 11.34
CA ALA A 122 -4.97 16.57 12.60
C ALA A 122 -5.20 15.29 13.41
N PHE A 123 -6.45 14.80 13.46
CA PHE A 123 -6.79 13.55 14.16
C PHE A 123 -6.16 12.33 13.47
N VAL A 124 -6.26 12.23 12.14
CA VAL A 124 -5.61 11.16 11.37
C VAL A 124 -4.10 11.22 11.51
N GLY A 125 -3.51 12.43 11.47
CA GLY A 125 -2.08 12.63 11.70
C GLY A 125 -1.64 12.21 13.10
N PHE A 126 -2.45 12.48 14.13
CA PHE A 126 -2.21 11.99 15.47
C PHE A 126 -2.28 10.46 15.53
N LEU A 127 -3.30 9.84 14.93
CA LEU A 127 -3.41 8.38 14.87
C LEU A 127 -2.21 7.76 14.16
N GLU A 128 -1.72 8.35 13.07
CA GLU A 128 -0.55 7.85 12.35
C GLU A 128 0.75 7.97 13.17
N LEU A 129 0.93 9.05 13.93
CA LEU A 129 2.15 9.29 14.68
C LEU A 129 2.20 8.61 16.04
N ALA A 130 1.05 8.38 16.68
CA ALA A 130 0.94 7.92 18.05
C ALA A 130 0.34 6.51 18.21
N VAL A 131 -0.59 6.09 17.34
CA VAL A 131 -1.37 4.84 17.53
C VAL A 131 -1.01 3.78 16.51
N MET A 132 -0.95 4.14 15.22
CA MET A 132 -0.67 3.25 14.08
C MET A 132 0.84 3.08 13.87
N LYS A 133 1.60 3.03 14.96
CA LYS A 133 3.01 2.63 14.93
C LYS A 133 3.13 1.22 15.48
N ASP A 134 4.00 0.45 14.85
CA ASP A 134 4.39 -0.88 15.31
C ASP A 134 5.30 -0.75 16.53
N ILE A 135 4.72 -0.37 17.68
CA ILE A 135 5.44 -0.10 18.93
C ILE A 135 5.70 -1.40 19.71
N THR A 136 4.95 -2.47 19.41
CA THR A 136 4.95 -3.71 20.21
C THR A 136 5.28 -4.97 19.43
N GLY A 137 5.77 -4.87 18.18
CA GLY A 137 6.15 -6.03 17.39
C GLY A 137 4.93 -6.89 17.07
N GLY A 138 3.98 -6.32 16.32
CA GLY A 138 2.81 -7.07 15.86
C GLY A 138 3.20 -8.36 15.15
N GLU A 139 2.32 -9.38 15.19
CA GLU A 139 2.56 -10.68 14.52
C GLU A 139 2.81 -10.53 13.00
N PHE A 140 2.44 -9.38 12.42
CA PHE A 140 2.71 -9.04 11.03
C PHE A 140 2.75 -7.51 10.79
N PRO A 141 3.41 -7.06 9.70
CA PRO A 141 3.40 -5.65 9.29
C PRO A 141 1.98 -5.14 9.07
N GLY A 142 1.55 -4.17 9.88
CA GLY A 142 0.22 -3.55 9.82
C GLY A 142 -0.84 -4.13 10.76
N ASP A 143 -0.43 -4.93 11.76
CA ASP A 143 -1.28 -5.24 12.90
C ASP A 143 -1.33 -4.05 13.88
N PHE A 144 -2.41 -3.26 13.79
CA PHE A 144 -2.62 -2.11 14.67
C PHE A 144 -3.49 -2.42 15.88
N ARG A 145 -3.78 -3.70 16.14
CA ARG A 145 -4.64 -4.09 17.27
C ARG A 145 -3.96 -3.80 18.60
N ASN A 146 -2.62 -3.75 18.66
CA ASN A 146 -1.81 -3.43 19.85
C ASN A 146 -2.34 -4.10 21.15
N GLY A 147 -2.95 -5.29 21.04
CA GLY A 147 -3.62 -6.00 22.14
C GLY A 147 -4.89 -5.35 22.72
N ALA A 148 -5.39 -4.23 22.16
CA ALA A 148 -6.49 -3.44 22.71
C ALA A 148 -7.88 -3.77 22.11
N LEU A 149 -7.92 -4.35 20.90
CA LEU A 149 -9.16 -4.69 20.19
C LEU A 149 -9.05 -6.09 19.59
N ASP A 150 -9.44 -7.10 20.37
CA ASP A 150 -9.58 -8.47 19.88
C ASP A 150 -11.03 -8.72 19.43
N PHE A 151 -11.26 -8.65 18.11
CA PHE A 151 -12.52 -9.07 17.48
C PHE A 151 -12.57 -10.60 17.27
N GLY A 152 -12.02 -11.37 18.21
CA GLY A 152 -11.89 -12.83 18.13
C GLY A 152 -10.83 -13.29 17.13
N TRP A 153 -9.89 -12.43 16.76
CA TRP A 153 -8.84 -12.74 15.78
C TRP A 153 -7.91 -13.83 16.31
N ASP A 154 -7.65 -13.83 17.61
CA ASP A 154 -6.74 -14.77 18.25
C ASP A 154 -7.34 -16.18 18.36
N SER A 155 -8.65 -16.32 18.12
CA SER A 155 -9.38 -17.59 18.10
C SER A 155 -9.37 -18.32 16.75
N PHE A 156 -8.95 -17.66 15.66
CA PHE A 156 -8.87 -18.28 14.34
C PHE A 156 -7.61 -19.15 14.18
N ASP A 157 -7.76 -20.20 13.39
CA ASP A 157 -6.67 -21.02 12.86
C ASP A 157 -5.73 -20.22 11.94
N GLU A 158 -4.47 -20.66 11.87
CA GLU A 158 -3.43 -19.98 11.08
C GLU A 158 -3.76 -19.95 9.58
N GLU A 159 -4.41 -21.00 9.06
CA GLU A 159 -4.83 -21.07 7.65
C GLU A 159 -5.92 -20.02 7.34
N THR A 160 -6.95 -19.91 8.17
CA THR A 160 -7.96 -18.85 8.02
C THR A 160 -7.34 -17.46 8.18
N LYS A 161 -6.41 -17.25 9.10
CA LYS A 161 -5.70 -15.96 9.25
C LYS A 161 -4.96 -15.60 7.95
N LEU A 162 -4.23 -16.55 7.35
CA LEU A 162 -3.55 -16.35 6.06
C LEU A 162 -4.54 -16.06 4.92
N GLN A 163 -5.64 -16.81 4.84
CA GLN A 163 -6.68 -16.61 3.83
C GLN A 163 -7.30 -15.21 3.95
N LYS A 164 -7.68 -14.79 5.17
CA LYS A 164 -8.29 -13.47 5.42
C LYS A 164 -7.34 -12.33 5.09
N ARG A 165 -6.06 -12.47 5.43
CA ARG A 165 -5.02 -11.50 5.06
C ARG A 165 -4.81 -11.43 3.54
N ALA A 166 -4.87 -12.56 2.85
CA ALA A 166 -4.80 -12.59 1.38
C ALA A 166 -6.03 -11.88 0.77
N VAL A 167 -7.23 -12.15 1.31
CA VAL A 167 -8.46 -11.46 0.89
C VAL A 167 -8.33 -9.96 1.10
N GLU A 168 -7.87 -9.52 2.27
CA GLU A 168 -7.66 -8.09 2.56
C GLU A 168 -6.73 -7.43 1.55
N LEU A 169 -5.58 -8.05 1.29
CA LEU A 169 -4.60 -7.52 0.34
C LEU A 169 -5.17 -7.40 -1.07
N ASN A 170 -5.88 -8.43 -1.54
CA ASN A 170 -6.42 -8.44 -2.89
C ASN A 170 -7.60 -7.48 -3.06
N GLN A 171 -8.43 -7.33 -2.02
CA GLN A 171 -9.44 -6.27 -1.99
C GLN A 171 -8.78 -4.89 -2.00
N GLY A 172 -7.67 -4.71 -1.28
CA GLY A 172 -6.85 -3.50 -1.34
C GLY A 172 -6.32 -3.20 -2.74
N ARG A 173 -5.74 -4.19 -3.42
CA ARG A 173 -5.24 -4.07 -4.81
C ARG A 173 -6.35 -3.71 -5.80
N ALA A 174 -7.49 -4.39 -5.70
CA ALA A 174 -8.65 -4.09 -6.56
C ALA A 174 -9.22 -2.69 -6.27
N ALA A 175 -9.31 -2.31 -5.00
CA ALA A 175 -9.81 -1.01 -4.58
C ALA A 175 -8.88 0.14 -5.00
N GLN A 176 -7.56 -0.07 -5.07
CA GLN A 176 -6.62 0.93 -5.61
C GLN A 176 -6.95 1.26 -7.07
N MET A 177 -7.18 0.23 -7.90
CA MET A 177 -7.58 0.41 -9.29
C MET A 177 -8.98 1.03 -9.42
N GLY A 178 -9.92 0.59 -8.57
CA GLY A 178 -11.27 1.14 -8.52
C GLY A 178 -11.28 2.63 -8.14
N MET A 179 -10.56 3.02 -7.10
CA MET A 179 -10.46 4.40 -6.67
C MET A 179 -9.77 5.27 -7.73
N LEU A 180 -8.69 4.79 -8.35
CA LEU A 180 -8.04 5.50 -9.44
C LEU A 180 -9.01 5.73 -10.62
N ALA A 181 -9.77 4.70 -11.00
CA ALA A 181 -10.79 4.81 -12.03
C ALA A 181 -11.83 5.88 -11.65
N LEU A 182 -12.38 5.82 -10.44
CA LEU A 182 -13.36 6.80 -9.95
C LEU A 182 -12.80 8.22 -10.00
N MET A 183 -11.60 8.47 -9.48
CA MET A 183 -10.99 9.81 -9.49
C MET A 183 -10.75 10.34 -10.91
N VAL A 184 -10.23 9.51 -11.82
CA VAL A 184 -9.94 9.92 -13.20
C VAL A 184 -11.24 10.15 -13.96
N HIS A 185 -12.21 9.25 -13.84
CA HIS A 185 -13.49 9.38 -14.53
C HIS A 185 -14.33 10.55 -14.00
N ASP A 186 -14.23 10.88 -12.70
CA ASP A 186 -14.82 12.09 -12.09
C ASP A 186 -14.26 13.35 -12.73
N LYS A 187 -12.94 13.39 -12.98
CA LYS A 187 -12.29 14.51 -13.67
C LYS A 187 -12.55 14.59 -15.16
N LEU A 188 -12.76 13.45 -15.81
CA LEU A 188 -13.14 13.39 -17.22
C LEU A 188 -14.64 13.66 -17.44
N GLY A 189 -15.44 13.75 -16.38
CA GLY A 189 -16.88 14.01 -16.45
C GLY A 189 -17.70 12.86 -17.04
N ASN A 190 -17.20 11.63 -16.97
CA ASN A 190 -17.85 10.44 -17.57
C ASN A 190 -18.25 9.38 -16.54
N VAL A 191 -18.37 9.76 -15.26
CA VAL A 191 -18.81 8.88 -14.16
C VAL A 191 -20.22 8.34 -14.38
N GLU A 192 -21.10 9.12 -15.02
CA GLU A 192 -22.48 8.72 -15.33
C GLU A 192 -22.56 7.47 -16.23
N ASN A 193 -21.52 7.16 -17.00
CA ASN A 193 -21.45 5.94 -17.80
C ASN A 193 -21.29 4.67 -16.95
N PHE A 194 -20.82 4.81 -15.71
CA PHE A 194 -20.60 3.69 -14.78
C PHE A 194 -21.72 3.58 -13.73
N PHE A 195 -22.34 4.70 -13.40
CA PHE A 195 -23.48 4.76 -12.47
C PHE A 195 -24.66 5.43 -13.20
N PRO A 196 -25.39 4.69 -14.05
CA PRO A 196 -26.59 5.21 -14.65
C PRO A 196 -27.62 5.50 -13.54
N ASN A 197 -28.18 6.72 -13.55
CA ASN A 197 -29.27 7.14 -12.69
C ASN A 197 -30.52 6.24 -12.85
#